data_AF-D3GGI9-F1
#
_entry.id   AF-D3GGI9-F1
#
_cell.length_a   1.000
_cell.length_b   1.000
_cell.length_c   1.000
_cell.angle_alpha   90.00
_cell.angle_beta   90.00
_cell.angle_gamma   90.00
#
_symmetry.space_group_name_H-M   'P 1'
#
loop_
_entity.id
_entity.type
_entity.pdbx_description
1 polymer ?
#
loop_
_entity_poly.entity_id
_entity_poly.type
_entity_poly.pdbx_seq_one_letter_code
_entity_poly.pdbx_strand_id
1 'polypeptide(L)'
;MMSWGDALWLGLTARFARVGRLRRAVLMLAAAACTAAAVLYWKQQTDDSANRPLHSMYSGIEPQWSWLCQHDRCERYQASDTTTLQSLQTCNMLCASTQLWPQPTGPVSLASAAVPVRSDRFSLKVIASPSRDVTKHLNEAFIVMQNHMRTLEHGVVGENRRSDIGPPRDVLVKVSVNGSGDPRMRLDTNESYKLALRPSGNSLVVDITAHSFCGARHGLETLLQVTWLDPYAGSLLILEAATVVDAPRFPYRGLLLDTARNFFPVSELLRTIDAMAANKLNTFHWHVSDSQSFPWKLDSAPQLAQHGAYGPGAVYTSDDVRTIVKYARIRGIRVLMEIDTPAHVGRAFGWGPEAGLGHLAHCIEAEPWSSYCGEPPCGQLNPRNPHIYDLLEHVYREIIQLTGVDDIFHLGGDEVSEQCWAKHFNDTDPMDLWMEFTRQAMHVLERANGGKAPELTLLWSSRLTRSPYLERLDPKRFGVHVWGASQWPESRAVLDAGFRSVISHVDAWYLDCGFGSWRDSSDGHCGPYRSWQQVYEHRPWATETPESAAWPVEGGAACQWTEQLGPGGLDARVWPRTAALAERLWADRAEGATADVYLRLDTQRARLVARGVRAAPLWPRWCSHNPHACL
;
A
#
# COMPACT_ATOMS: atom_id res chain seq x y z
N MET A 1 -29.28 -65.71 -61.64
CA MET A 1 -29.67 -64.30 -61.88
C MET A 1 -29.05 -63.44 -60.80
N MET A 2 -28.29 -62.44 -61.23
CA MET A 2 -27.69 -61.39 -60.41
C MET A 2 -28.74 -60.70 -59.54
N SER A 3 -28.36 -60.31 -58.32
CA SER A 3 -28.88 -59.10 -57.68
C SER A 3 -27.68 -58.31 -57.16
N TRP A 4 -27.34 -57.28 -57.92
CA TRP A 4 -26.41 -56.23 -57.56
C TRP A 4 -27.11 -55.29 -56.57
N GLY A 5 -26.98 -55.56 -55.27
CA GLY A 5 -27.60 -54.72 -54.23
C GLY A 5 -26.66 -54.33 -53.09
N ASP A 6 -25.80 -55.24 -52.65
CA ASP A 6 -25.19 -55.09 -51.32
C ASP A 6 -23.71 -54.69 -51.29
N ALA A 7 -23.08 -54.45 -52.44
CA ALA A 7 -21.66 -54.10 -52.50
C ALA A 7 -21.36 -52.58 -52.47
N LEU A 8 -22.37 -51.71 -52.51
CA LEU A 8 -22.18 -50.25 -52.59
C LEU A 8 -22.32 -49.50 -51.24
N TRP A 9 -22.82 -50.13 -50.18
CA TRP A 9 -23.08 -49.45 -48.91
C TRP A 9 -21.95 -49.53 -47.87
N LEU A 10 -21.00 -50.46 -48.01
CA LEU A 10 -19.87 -50.61 -47.08
C LEU A 10 -18.62 -49.77 -47.46
N GLY A 11 -18.52 -49.30 -48.72
CA GLY A 11 -17.42 -48.45 -49.17
C GLY A 11 -17.62 -46.94 -48.91
N LEU A 12 -18.88 -46.47 -48.85
CA LEU A 12 -19.21 -45.06 -48.65
C LEU A 12 -19.11 -44.66 -47.17
N THR A 13 -19.55 -45.51 -46.24
CA THR A 13 -19.54 -45.24 -44.79
C THR A 13 -18.13 -45.10 -44.21
N ALA A 14 -17.15 -45.88 -44.68
CA ALA A 14 -15.75 -45.78 -44.25
C ALA A 14 -15.05 -44.50 -44.78
N ARG A 15 -15.39 -44.03 -46.00
CA ARG A 15 -14.86 -42.77 -46.56
C ARG A 15 -15.45 -41.54 -45.84
N PHE A 16 -16.75 -41.54 -45.53
CA PHE A 16 -17.36 -40.44 -44.76
C PHE A 16 -16.84 -40.34 -43.32
N ALA A 17 -16.55 -41.47 -42.66
CA ALA A 17 -15.98 -41.48 -41.31
C ALA A 17 -14.53 -40.97 -41.26
N ARG A 18 -13.73 -41.18 -42.32
CA ARG A 18 -12.36 -40.63 -42.44
C ARG A 18 -12.38 -39.13 -42.72
N VAL A 19 -13.25 -38.66 -43.61
CA VAL A 19 -13.42 -37.22 -43.92
C VAL A 19 -13.95 -36.46 -42.71
N GLY A 20 -14.87 -37.05 -41.93
CA GLY A 20 -15.37 -36.47 -40.68
C GLY A 20 -14.30 -36.33 -39.59
N ARG A 21 -13.40 -37.32 -39.45
CA ARG A 21 -12.26 -37.24 -38.53
C ARG A 21 -11.23 -36.21 -38.96
N LEU A 22 -10.93 -36.13 -40.25
CA LEU A 22 -10.00 -35.13 -40.78
C LEU A 22 -10.56 -33.72 -40.62
N ARG A 23 -11.85 -33.50 -40.90
CA ARG A 23 -12.52 -32.20 -40.67
C ARG A 23 -12.49 -31.80 -39.19
N ARG A 24 -12.74 -32.72 -38.26
CA ARG A 24 -12.65 -32.44 -36.82
C ARG A 24 -11.22 -32.11 -36.38
N ALA A 25 -10.22 -32.82 -36.90
CA ALA A 25 -8.82 -32.53 -36.61
C ALA A 25 -8.39 -31.15 -37.14
N VAL A 26 -8.80 -30.80 -38.36
CA VAL A 26 -8.53 -29.49 -38.96
C VAL A 26 -9.25 -28.36 -38.21
N LEU A 27 -10.50 -28.57 -37.80
CA LEU A 27 -11.25 -27.61 -36.97
C LEU A 27 -10.61 -27.42 -35.58
N MET A 28 -10.13 -28.49 -34.95
CA MET A 28 -9.43 -28.41 -33.66
C MET A 28 -8.08 -27.69 -33.79
N LEU A 29 -7.33 -27.93 -34.88
CA LEU A 29 -6.08 -27.22 -35.16
C LEU A 29 -6.32 -25.74 -35.49
N ALA A 30 -7.37 -25.43 -36.27
CA ALA A 30 -7.76 -24.06 -36.55
C ALA A 30 -8.22 -23.33 -35.29
N ALA A 31 -9.01 -23.97 -34.43
CA ALA A 31 -9.40 -23.42 -33.13
C ALA A 31 -8.19 -23.19 -32.23
N ALA A 32 -7.26 -24.15 -32.14
CA ALA A 32 -6.02 -24.00 -31.37
C ALA A 32 -5.15 -22.84 -31.91
N ALA A 33 -5.03 -22.71 -33.24
CA ALA A 33 -4.30 -21.62 -33.88
C ALA A 33 -4.96 -20.25 -33.64
N CYS A 34 -6.29 -20.17 -33.74
CA CYS A 34 -7.04 -18.95 -33.41
C CYS A 34 -6.94 -18.60 -31.93
N THR A 35 -6.94 -19.59 -31.03
CA THR A 35 -6.77 -19.37 -29.59
C THR A 35 -5.35 -18.91 -29.27
N ALA A 36 -4.33 -19.51 -29.91
CA ALA A 36 -2.94 -19.08 -29.78
C ALA A 36 -2.73 -17.67 -30.34
N ALA A 37 -3.33 -17.35 -31.50
CA ALA A 37 -3.29 -16.01 -32.08
C ALA A 37 -4.03 -14.99 -31.19
N ALA A 38 -5.17 -15.36 -30.61
CA ALA A 38 -5.90 -14.51 -29.66
C ALA A 38 -5.09 -14.29 -28.38
N VAL A 39 -4.46 -15.33 -27.82
CA VAL A 39 -3.57 -15.22 -26.65
C VAL A 39 -2.34 -14.36 -26.97
N LEU A 40 -1.72 -14.53 -28.14
CA LEU A 40 -0.59 -13.71 -28.58
C LEU A 40 -1.01 -12.25 -28.82
N TYR A 41 -2.18 -12.02 -29.42
CA TYR A 41 -2.74 -10.68 -29.63
C TYR A 41 -3.12 -10.01 -28.31
N TRP A 42 -3.70 -10.75 -27.36
CA TRP A 42 -4.04 -10.25 -26.02
C TRP A 42 -2.79 -9.98 -25.19
N LYS A 43 -1.77 -10.84 -25.30
CA LYS A 43 -0.45 -10.64 -24.69
C LYS A 43 0.25 -9.41 -25.29
N GLN A 44 0.13 -9.21 -26.61
CA GLN A 44 0.65 -8.04 -27.29
C GLN A 44 -0.11 -6.75 -26.90
N GLN A 45 -1.44 -6.78 -26.78
CA GLN A 45 -2.20 -5.61 -26.30
C GLN A 45 -1.94 -5.27 -24.84
N THR A 46 -1.70 -6.28 -23.98
CA THR A 46 -1.37 -6.06 -22.57
C THR A 46 0.07 -5.58 -22.36
N ASP A 47 1.02 -5.99 -23.22
CA ASP A 47 2.40 -5.48 -23.21
C ASP A 47 2.53 -4.08 -23.86
N ASP A 48 1.80 -3.79 -24.95
CA ASP A 48 2.01 -2.56 -25.74
C ASP A 48 1.31 -1.30 -25.16
N SER A 49 0.25 -1.44 -24.36
CA SER A 49 -0.47 -0.25 -23.83
C SER A 49 0.06 0.29 -22.50
N ALA A 50 0.86 -0.49 -21.76
CA ALA A 50 1.35 -0.11 -20.43
C ALA A 50 2.82 0.34 -20.40
N ASN A 51 3.61 0.03 -21.44
CA ASN A 51 5.06 0.22 -21.44
C ASN A 51 5.57 0.92 -22.71
N ARG A 52 4.97 2.05 -23.12
CA ARG A 52 5.72 2.94 -24.00
C ARG A 52 6.92 3.50 -23.21
N PRO A 53 8.17 3.21 -23.61
CA PRO A 53 9.33 3.82 -22.98
C PRO A 53 9.17 5.34 -23.09
N LEU A 54 9.42 6.07 -22.00
CA LEU A 54 9.51 7.55 -22.00
C LEU A 54 10.40 8.06 -23.14
N HIS A 55 11.35 7.25 -23.60
CA HIS A 55 12.29 7.54 -24.67
C HIS A 55 11.74 7.38 -26.10
N SER A 56 10.69 6.58 -26.32
CA SER A 56 10.05 6.48 -27.66
C SER A 56 9.39 7.80 -28.09
N MET A 57 9.12 8.70 -27.14
CA MET A 57 8.68 10.07 -27.43
C MET A 57 9.80 11.00 -27.93
N TYR A 58 11.07 10.62 -27.76
CA TYR A 58 12.24 11.43 -28.13
C TYR A 58 13.04 10.86 -29.32
N SER A 59 12.65 9.73 -29.91
CA SER A 59 13.36 9.19 -31.07
C SER A 59 13.21 10.13 -32.27
N GLY A 60 14.31 10.76 -32.69
CA GLY A 60 14.36 11.69 -33.83
C GLY A 60 14.10 13.17 -33.49
N ILE A 61 13.88 13.52 -32.22
CA ILE A 61 13.79 14.91 -31.76
C ILE A 61 14.91 15.13 -30.76
N GLU A 62 15.95 15.88 -31.15
CA GLU A 62 17.01 16.27 -30.24
C GLU A 62 16.43 17.13 -29.10
N PRO A 63 16.62 16.73 -27.82
CA PRO A 63 16.13 17.51 -26.70
C PRO A 63 16.75 18.91 -26.74
N GLN A 64 15.90 19.93 -26.92
CA GLN A 64 16.33 21.32 -27.03
C GLN A 64 16.74 21.94 -25.69
N TRP A 65 16.70 21.20 -24.59
CA TRP A 65 16.90 21.72 -23.23
C TRP A 65 17.96 20.94 -22.47
N SER A 66 18.65 21.60 -21.56
CA SER A 66 19.52 21.04 -20.52
C SER A 66 19.24 21.77 -19.20
N TRP A 67 19.54 21.15 -18.06
CA TRP A 67 19.40 21.79 -16.74
C TRP A 67 20.76 21.98 -16.11
N LEU A 68 21.11 23.19 -15.70
CA LEU A 68 22.40 23.51 -15.09
C LEU A 68 22.20 24.00 -13.66
N CYS A 69 23.14 23.67 -12.80
CA CYS A 69 23.16 24.16 -11.43
C CYS A 69 23.63 25.61 -11.40
N GLN A 70 22.77 26.51 -10.90
CA GLN A 70 23.07 27.92 -10.68
C GLN A 70 22.60 28.29 -9.28
N HIS A 71 23.51 28.65 -8.38
CA HIS A 71 23.17 29.05 -7.00
C HIS A 71 22.26 28.02 -6.27
N ASP A 72 22.62 26.74 -6.35
CA ASP A 72 21.86 25.59 -5.80
C ASP A 72 20.46 25.40 -6.41
N ARG A 73 20.25 25.91 -7.64
CA ARG A 73 19.00 25.80 -8.39
C ARG A 73 19.23 25.17 -9.75
N CYS A 74 18.29 24.33 -10.17
CA CYS A 74 18.32 23.72 -11.50
C CYS A 74 17.60 24.60 -12.51
N GLU A 75 18.37 25.38 -13.25
CA GLU A 75 17.90 26.31 -14.26
C GLU A 75 17.92 25.66 -15.65
N ARG A 76 16.92 25.97 -16.47
CA ARG A 76 16.72 25.38 -17.79
C ARG A 76 17.37 26.24 -18.87
N TYR A 77 18.25 25.64 -19.68
CA TYR A 77 18.98 26.28 -20.77
C TYR A 77 18.71 25.58 -22.10
N GLN A 78 18.84 26.31 -23.23
CA GLN A 78 18.82 25.65 -24.52
C GLN A 78 20.04 24.74 -24.66
N ALA A 79 19.87 23.55 -25.23
CA ALA A 79 20.94 22.58 -25.42
C ALA A 79 22.07 23.12 -26.34
N SER A 80 21.75 24.04 -27.25
CA SER A 80 22.74 24.75 -28.10
C SER A 80 23.64 25.70 -27.33
N ASP A 81 23.19 26.18 -26.17
CA ASP A 81 23.82 27.28 -25.44
C ASP A 81 24.77 26.77 -24.34
N THR A 82 24.91 25.44 -24.21
CA THR A 82 25.74 24.81 -23.20
C THR A 82 26.47 23.59 -23.74
N THR A 83 27.68 23.35 -23.22
CA THR A 83 28.45 22.14 -23.50
C THR A 83 28.02 20.96 -22.60
N THR A 84 27.34 21.25 -21.48
CA THR A 84 26.86 20.25 -20.53
C THR A 84 25.42 19.89 -20.84
N LEU A 85 25.19 18.66 -21.32
CA LEU A 85 23.86 18.09 -21.50
C LEU A 85 23.54 17.15 -20.35
N GLN A 86 22.57 17.52 -19.52
CA GLN A 86 22.10 16.69 -18.42
C GLN A 86 20.60 16.89 -18.17
N SER A 87 19.97 15.85 -17.62
CA SER A 87 18.56 15.91 -17.25
C SER A 87 18.32 16.76 -16.00
N LEU A 88 17.07 17.21 -15.84
CA LEU A 88 16.60 17.81 -14.59
C LEU A 88 16.89 16.92 -13.38
N GLN A 89 16.70 15.60 -13.51
CA GLN A 89 16.93 14.67 -12.41
C GLN A 89 18.41 14.63 -12.01
N THR A 90 19.33 14.57 -12.98
CA THR A 90 20.77 14.68 -12.72
C THR A 90 21.10 16.01 -12.06
N CYS A 91 20.57 17.12 -12.58
CA CYS A 91 20.77 18.41 -11.94
C CYS A 91 20.26 18.40 -10.49
N ASN A 92 19.02 17.95 -10.23
CA ASN A 92 18.45 17.91 -8.89
C ASN A 92 19.32 17.12 -7.92
N MET A 93 19.83 15.95 -8.36
CA MET A 93 20.66 15.07 -7.54
C MET A 93 22.06 15.64 -7.24
N LEU A 94 22.60 16.49 -8.11
CA LEU A 94 23.98 17.02 -7.99
C LEU A 94 24.05 18.48 -7.51
N CYS A 95 22.98 19.24 -7.67
CA CYS A 95 22.92 20.68 -7.44
C CYS A 95 22.28 21.07 -6.10
N ALA A 96 21.15 20.43 -5.76
CA ALA A 96 20.28 20.88 -4.68
C ALA A 96 20.51 20.10 -3.37
N SER A 97 19.94 20.60 -2.27
CA SER A 97 19.83 19.87 -1.00
C SER A 97 19.18 18.50 -1.19
N THR A 98 19.51 17.57 -0.28
CA THR A 98 19.07 16.16 -0.22
C THR A 98 17.74 15.86 -0.92
N GLN A 99 17.77 15.31 -2.15
CA GLN A 99 16.59 14.94 -2.95
C GLN A 99 15.98 13.58 -2.58
N LEU A 100 16.13 13.18 -1.31
CA LEU A 100 15.62 11.92 -0.78
C LEU A 100 14.19 12.11 -0.26
N TRP A 101 13.38 11.06 -0.38
CA TRP A 101 12.00 11.02 0.10
C TRP A 101 11.65 9.64 0.72
N PRO A 102 11.23 9.56 1.98
CA PRO A 102 11.32 10.60 2.99
C PRO A 102 12.76 11.11 3.18
N GLN A 103 12.88 12.36 3.61
CA GLN A 103 14.16 12.90 4.02
C GLN A 103 14.70 12.13 5.25
N PRO A 104 15.98 11.75 5.25
CA PRO A 104 16.58 11.06 6.40
C PRO A 104 16.58 11.92 7.67
N THR A 105 16.48 11.26 8.83
CA THR A 105 16.47 11.93 10.14
C THR A 105 17.84 12.16 10.75
N GLY A 106 18.85 11.39 10.33
CA GLY A 106 20.22 11.51 10.82
C GLY A 106 21.16 12.20 9.83
N PRO A 107 22.49 12.13 10.08
CA PRO A 107 23.50 12.70 9.20
C PRO A 107 23.40 12.22 7.74
N VAL A 108 23.45 13.16 6.81
CA VAL A 108 23.47 12.93 5.36
C VAL A 108 24.65 13.67 4.73
N SER A 109 25.39 12.97 3.87
CA SER A 109 26.42 13.54 3.00
C SER A 109 26.30 12.90 1.62
N LEU A 110 26.12 13.70 0.57
CA LEU A 110 25.95 13.25 -0.81
C LEU A 110 27.05 13.88 -1.67
N ALA A 111 27.67 13.11 -2.55
CA ALA A 111 28.61 13.65 -3.54
C ALA A 111 27.88 14.53 -4.56
N SER A 112 28.60 15.53 -5.09
CA SER A 112 28.15 16.36 -6.22
C SER A 112 28.57 15.80 -7.59
N ALA A 113 29.01 14.54 -7.63
CA ALA A 113 29.38 13.82 -8.84
C ALA A 113 28.67 12.46 -8.91
N ALA A 114 28.43 12.01 -10.14
CA ALA A 114 27.80 10.72 -10.43
C ALA A 114 28.55 9.97 -11.53
N VAL A 115 28.41 8.64 -11.52
CA VAL A 115 29.06 7.72 -12.45
C VAL A 115 28.06 6.76 -13.05
N PRO A 116 28.32 6.26 -14.27
CA PRO A 116 27.40 5.33 -14.89
C PRO A 116 27.49 3.94 -14.25
N VAL A 117 26.34 3.27 -14.16
CA VAL A 117 26.19 1.89 -13.68
C VAL A 117 25.21 1.13 -14.57
N ARG A 118 25.11 -0.19 -14.35
CA ARG A 118 24.09 -1.04 -14.97
C ARG A 118 23.43 -1.94 -13.95
N SER A 119 22.13 -2.19 -14.09
CA SER A 119 21.36 -3.01 -13.14
C SER A 119 21.92 -4.44 -12.97
N ASP A 120 22.45 -5.02 -14.05
CA ASP A 120 23.05 -6.35 -14.10
C ASP A 120 24.46 -6.44 -13.50
N ARG A 121 25.07 -5.28 -13.17
CA ARG A 121 26.39 -5.17 -12.53
C ARG A 121 26.32 -4.83 -11.03
N PHE A 122 25.13 -4.86 -10.45
CA PHE A 122 24.95 -4.88 -9.01
C PHE A 122 25.08 -6.32 -8.50
N SER A 123 25.87 -6.51 -7.43
CA SER A 123 26.00 -7.79 -6.74
C SER A 123 25.74 -7.64 -5.25
N LEU A 124 25.06 -8.61 -4.64
CA LEU A 124 24.80 -8.63 -3.20
C LEU A 124 25.81 -9.55 -2.50
N LYS A 125 26.34 -9.07 -1.38
CA LYS A 125 27.08 -9.89 -0.41
C LYS A 125 26.50 -9.66 0.99
N VAL A 126 25.80 -10.66 1.52
CA VAL A 126 25.36 -10.65 2.93
C VAL A 126 26.57 -10.96 3.80
N ILE A 127 27.03 -9.98 4.57
CA ILE A 127 28.21 -10.07 5.43
C ILE A 127 27.86 -10.70 6.78
N ALA A 128 26.72 -10.30 7.35
CA ALA A 128 26.19 -10.81 8.60
C ALA A 128 24.66 -10.87 8.53
N SER A 129 24.09 -11.96 9.05
CA SER A 129 22.64 -12.13 9.15
C SER A 129 22.32 -13.00 10.37
N PRO A 130 21.31 -12.62 11.18
CA PRO A 130 20.96 -13.35 12.39
C PRO A 130 20.17 -14.64 12.13
N SER A 131 19.62 -14.82 10.92
CA SER A 131 18.85 -16.02 10.57
C SER A 131 18.89 -16.32 9.07
N ARG A 132 18.55 -17.57 8.70
CA ARG A 132 18.38 -17.97 7.30
C ARG A 132 17.23 -17.22 6.63
N ASP A 133 16.16 -16.96 7.37
CA ASP A 133 14.99 -16.24 6.83
C ASP A 133 15.32 -14.79 6.52
N VAL A 134 16.06 -14.10 7.39
CA VAL A 134 16.57 -12.75 7.09
C VAL A 134 17.48 -12.78 5.86
N THR A 135 18.40 -13.75 5.75
CA THR A 135 19.25 -13.89 4.56
C THR A 135 18.42 -14.06 3.29
N LYS A 136 17.38 -14.90 3.32
CA LYS A 136 16.47 -15.11 2.18
C LYS A 136 15.75 -13.80 1.80
N HIS A 137 15.18 -13.10 2.78
CA HIS A 137 14.48 -11.84 2.54
C HIS A 137 15.40 -10.75 1.98
N LEU A 138 16.66 -10.67 2.44
CA LEU A 138 17.65 -9.75 1.87
C LEU A 138 17.93 -10.04 0.39
N ASN A 139 18.06 -11.30 0.01
CA ASN A 139 18.23 -11.69 -1.40
C ASN A 139 17.00 -11.32 -2.23
N GLU A 140 15.79 -11.62 -1.75
CA GLU A 140 14.55 -11.29 -2.46
C GLU A 140 14.34 -9.77 -2.60
N ALA A 141 14.62 -8.98 -1.55
CA ALA A 141 14.55 -7.52 -1.60
C ALA A 141 15.59 -6.93 -2.56
N PHE A 142 16.79 -7.49 -2.62
CA PHE A 142 17.81 -7.09 -3.60
C PHE A 142 17.38 -7.40 -5.04
N ILE A 143 16.73 -8.54 -5.29
CA ILE A 143 16.16 -8.86 -6.61
C ILE A 143 15.08 -7.86 -7.00
N VAL A 144 14.19 -7.47 -6.07
CA VAL A 144 13.18 -6.42 -6.30
C VAL A 144 13.85 -5.10 -6.69
N MET A 145 14.88 -4.70 -5.95
CA MET A 145 15.68 -3.51 -6.26
C MET A 145 16.28 -3.56 -7.67
N GLN A 146 16.90 -4.68 -8.04
CA GLN A 146 17.48 -4.88 -9.37
C GLN A 146 16.41 -4.84 -10.48
N ASN A 147 15.24 -5.43 -10.26
CA ASN A 147 14.15 -5.42 -11.24
C ASN A 147 13.59 -4.01 -11.46
N HIS A 148 13.52 -3.18 -10.42
CA HIS A 148 13.18 -1.76 -10.58
C HIS A 148 14.18 -1.05 -11.49
N MET A 149 15.49 -1.24 -11.25
CA MET A 149 16.54 -0.65 -12.09
C MET A 149 16.50 -1.16 -13.54
N ARG A 150 16.26 -2.46 -13.76
CA ARG A 150 16.08 -3.04 -15.10
C ARG A 150 14.91 -2.40 -15.85
N THR A 151 13.80 -2.16 -15.15
CA THR A 151 12.61 -1.53 -15.76
C THR A 151 12.93 -0.11 -16.24
N LEU A 152 13.73 0.64 -15.48
CA LEU A 152 14.22 1.96 -15.91
C LEU A 152 15.13 1.85 -17.13
N GLU A 153 16.05 0.87 -17.17
CA GLU A 153 16.98 0.67 -18.28
C GLU A 153 16.31 0.18 -19.57
N HIS A 154 15.31 -0.70 -19.51
CA HIS A 154 14.52 -1.11 -20.67
C HIS A 154 13.82 0.08 -21.36
N GLY A 155 13.71 1.20 -20.64
CA GLY A 155 13.33 2.50 -21.18
C GLY A 155 14.23 3.03 -22.31
N VAL A 156 15.46 2.51 -22.43
CA VAL A 156 16.54 3.00 -23.31
C VAL A 156 16.84 1.98 -24.40
N VAL A 157 16.12 2.06 -25.50
CA VAL A 157 16.54 1.43 -26.77
C VAL A 157 17.26 2.52 -27.58
N GLY A 158 18.59 2.51 -27.58
CA GLY A 158 19.38 3.43 -28.40
C GLY A 158 20.89 3.28 -28.18
N GLU A 159 21.59 2.89 -29.23
CA GLU A 159 23.04 2.60 -29.30
C GLU A 159 23.96 3.83 -29.07
N ASN A 160 23.41 5.02 -28.83
CA ASN A 160 24.19 6.25 -28.70
C ASN A 160 24.47 6.60 -27.25
N ARG A 161 25.24 5.74 -26.58
CA ARG A 161 25.83 6.11 -25.29
C ARG A 161 26.93 7.14 -25.52
N ARG A 162 26.86 8.23 -24.78
CA ARG A 162 27.87 9.28 -24.76
C ARG A 162 29.23 8.71 -24.32
N SER A 163 30.26 8.85 -25.17
CA SER A 163 31.59 8.28 -24.93
C SER A 163 32.38 8.98 -23.81
N ASP A 164 31.97 10.20 -23.46
CA ASP A 164 32.56 11.08 -22.44
C ASP A 164 32.29 10.66 -21.00
N ILE A 165 31.28 9.83 -20.74
CA ILE A 165 30.81 9.50 -19.38
C ILE A 165 31.50 8.23 -18.82
N GLY A 166 32.33 7.57 -19.64
CA GLY A 166 33.08 6.38 -19.25
C GLY A 166 32.23 5.09 -19.17
N PRO A 167 32.88 3.92 -18.97
CA PRO A 167 32.18 2.63 -18.88
C PRO A 167 31.40 2.49 -17.56
N PRO A 168 30.34 1.67 -17.50
CA PRO A 168 29.60 1.46 -16.26
C PRO A 168 30.48 0.79 -15.20
N ARG A 169 30.44 1.31 -13.97
CA ARG A 169 31.13 0.71 -12.82
C ARG A 169 30.34 -0.46 -12.25
N ASP A 170 31.06 -1.46 -11.74
CA ASP A 170 30.45 -2.55 -10.96
C ASP A 170 30.11 -2.06 -9.55
N VAL A 171 29.00 -2.53 -8.99
CA VAL A 171 28.54 -2.14 -7.65
C VAL A 171 28.41 -3.37 -6.76
N LEU A 172 29.21 -3.41 -5.69
CA LEU A 172 29.12 -4.44 -4.66
C LEU A 172 28.33 -3.91 -3.46
N VAL A 173 27.13 -4.42 -3.26
CA VAL A 173 26.26 -4.12 -2.13
C VAL A 173 26.52 -5.12 -1.01
N LYS A 174 27.11 -4.65 0.09
CA LYS A 174 27.38 -5.40 1.31
C LYS A 174 26.32 -5.08 2.35
N VAL A 175 25.64 -6.10 2.85
CA VAL A 175 24.59 -5.92 3.87
C VAL A 175 24.92 -6.68 5.14
N SER A 176 24.84 -6.00 6.28
CA SER A 176 24.98 -6.58 7.62
C SER A 176 23.73 -6.31 8.44
N VAL A 177 23.06 -7.37 8.89
CA VAL A 177 21.97 -7.27 9.87
C VAL A 177 22.45 -7.88 11.19
N ASN A 178 22.37 -7.13 12.29
CA ASN A 178 22.94 -7.52 13.59
C ASN A 178 21.95 -7.43 14.78
N GLY A 179 20.65 -7.63 14.53
CA GLY A 179 19.62 -7.66 15.58
C GLY A 179 18.62 -8.79 15.39
N SER A 180 17.39 -8.46 14.98
CA SER A 180 16.27 -9.43 14.92
C SER A 180 16.48 -10.54 13.89
N GLY A 181 16.27 -11.78 14.32
CA GLY A 181 16.18 -12.97 13.46
C GLY A 181 14.83 -13.11 12.73
N ASP A 182 13.82 -12.35 13.14
CA ASP A 182 12.50 -12.31 12.50
C ASP A 182 12.50 -11.25 11.38
N PRO A 183 12.26 -11.64 10.11
CA PRO A 183 12.19 -10.68 9.01
C PRO A 183 10.84 -9.95 8.92
N ARG A 184 9.82 -10.29 9.73
CA ARG A 184 8.51 -9.63 9.69
C ARG A 184 8.60 -8.19 10.21
N MET A 185 7.70 -7.35 9.70
CA MET A 185 7.45 -6.01 10.25
C MET A 185 6.53 -6.14 11.47
N ARG A 186 7.11 -5.98 12.67
CA ARG A 186 6.44 -5.95 13.98
C ARG A 186 6.42 -4.53 14.54
N LEU A 187 5.57 -4.26 15.54
CA LEU A 187 5.41 -2.92 16.16
C LEU A 187 6.73 -2.43 16.78
N ASP A 188 7.50 -3.34 17.36
CA ASP A 188 8.81 -3.12 17.97
C ASP A 188 9.99 -3.24 16.99
N THR A 189 9.75 -3.38 15.69
CA THR A 189 10.83 -3.56 14.71
C THR A 189 11.72 -2.32 14.64
N ASN A 190 13.01 -2.50 14.91
CA ASN A 190 13.99 -1.45 14.69
C ASN A 190 14.25 -1.27 13.18
N GLU A 191 13.73 -0.18 12.62
CA GLU A 191 13.82 0.17 11.20
C GLU A 191 15.02 1.07 10.85
N SER A 192 15.92 1.33 11.79
CA SER A 192 17.10 2.16 11.54
C SER A 192 18.12 1.47 10.63
N TYR A 193 18.85 2.28 9.86
CA TYR A 193 19.93 1.83 9.01
C TYR A 193 21.00 2.90 8.82
N LYS A 194 22.17 2.45 8.37
CA LYS A 194 23.22 3.30 7.82
C LYS A 194 23.60 2.77 6.44
N LEU A 195 23.71 3.67 5.48
CA LEU A 195 24.21 3.42 4.12
C LEU A 195 25.48 4.24 3.91
N ALA A 196 26.54 3.60 3.41
CA ALA A 196 27.76 4.25 2.98
C ALA A 196 28.15 3.74 1.58
N LEU A 197 28.12 4.63 0.58
CA LEU A 197 28.55 4.39 -0.79
C LEU A 197 29.90 5.09 -1.00
N ARG A 198 30.86 4.36 -1.58
CA ARG A 198 32.22 4.87 -1.81
C ARG A 198 32.90 4.22 -3.02
N PRO A 199 33.83 4.93 -3.67
CA PRO A 199 34.66 4.34 -4.72
C PRO A 199 35.63 3.31 -4.14
N SER A 200 35.93 2.28 -4.93
CA SER A 200 36.92 1.24 -4.64
C SER A 200 37.59 0.82 -5.95
N GLY A 201 38.66 1.51 -6.33
CA GLY A 201 39.27 1.36 -7.65
C GLY A 201 38.29 1.79 -8.74
N ASN A 202 38.05 0.91 -9.73
CA ASN A 202 37.10 1.16 -10.82
C ASN A 202 35.65 0.68 -10.51
N SER A 203 35.38 0.31 -9.26
CA SER A 203 34.08 -0.19 -8.79
C SER A 203 33.56 0.67 -7.65
N LEU A 204 32.31 0.46 -7.28
CA LEU A 204 31.67 1.06 -6.11
C LEU A 204 31.37 0.00 -5.05
N VAL A 205 31.50 0.37 -3.79
CA VAL A 205 31.07 -0.46 -2.65
C VAL A 205 30.00 0.29 -1.89
N VAL A 206 28.87 -0.37 -1.65
CA VAL A 206 27.79 0.11 -0.79
C VAL A 206 27.77 -0.76 0.47
N ASP A 207 28.01 -0.17 1.63
CA ASP A 207 27.92 -0.82 2.93
C ASP A 207 26.58 -0.40 3.59
N ILE A 208 25.65 -1.36 3.78
CA ILE A 208 24.37 -1.17 4.50
C ILE A 208 24.42 -1.94 5.82
N THR A 209 24.22 -1.25 6.93
CA THR A 209 24.13 -1.85 8.28
C THR A 209 22.80 -1.52 8.93
N ALA A 210 22.12 -2.51 9.49
CA ALA A 210 20.83 -2.34 10.16
C ALA A 210 20.61 -3.35 11.28
N HIS A 211 19.64 -3.08 12.17
CA HIS A 211 19.27 -4.00 13.26
C HIS A 211 18.19 -5.02 12.87
N SER A 212 17.53 -4.85 11.72
CA SER A 212 16.51 -5.76 11.20
C SER A 212 16.60 -5.87 9.68
N PHE A 213 15.91 -6.87 9.12
CA PHE A 213 15.66 -6.94 7.69
C PHE A 213 14.99 -5.66 7.16
N CYS A 214 13.98 -5.15 7.87
CA CYS A 214 13.21 -3.99 7.46
C CYS A 214 14.06 -2.72 7.37
N GLY A 215 14.96 -2.50 8.34
CA GLY A 215 15.94 -1.40 8.26
C GLY A 215 16.87 -1.55 7.06
N ALA A 216 17.40 -2.74 6.80
CA ALA A 216 18.24 -2.99 5.63
C ALA A 216 17.48 -2.76 4.31
N ARG A 217 16.20 -3.15 4.24
CA ARG A 217 15.30 -2.91 3.10
C ARG A 217 15.07 -1.41 2.86
N HIS A 218 14.98 -0.60 3.92
CA HIS A 218 14.93 0.87 3.79
C HIS A 218 16.24 1.45 3.26
N GLY A 219 17.38 0.88 3.65
CA GLY A 219 18.68 1.19 3.06
C GLY A 219 18.76 0.90 1.56
N LEU A 220 18.21 -0.23 1.12
CA LEU A 220 18.10 -0.56 -0.32
C LEU A 220 17.17 0.42 -1.05
N GLU A 221 16.09 0.86 -0.43
CA GLU A 221 15.21 1.88 -1.02
C GLU A 221 15.92 3.23 -1.16
N THR A 222 16.72 3.64 -0.17
CA THR A 222 17.54 4.85 -0.26
C THR A 222 18.65 4.70 -1.31
N LEU A 223 19.23 3.51 -1.50
CA LEU A 223 20.15 3.23 -2.60
C LEU A 223 19.51 3.44 -3.98
N LEU A 224 18.23 3.05 -4.14
CA LEU A 224 17.46 3.33 -5.35
C LEU A 224 17.23 4.82 -5.58
N GLN A 225 17.18 5.65 -4.53
CA GLN A 225 16.94 7.09 -4.70
C GLN A 225 18.19 7.86 -5.10
N VAL A 226 19.37 7.33 -4.78
CA VAL A 226 20.67 7.85 -5.26
C VAL A 226 21.12 7.22 -6.58
N THR A 227 20.27 6.41 -7.20
CA THR A 227 20.47 5.81 -8.53
C THR A 227 19.33 6.22 -9.45
N TRP A 228 19.60 6.74 -10.65
CA TRP A 228 18.56 7.20 -11.56
C TRP A 228 18.94 7.00 -13.02
N LEU A 229 17.96 7.06 -13.91
CA LEU A 229 18.22 7.06 -15.35
C LEU A 229 18.46 8.49 -15.84
N ASP A 230 19.58 8.74 -16.52
CA ASP A 230 19.76 9.97 -17.28
C ASP A 230 19.62 9.69 -18.79
N PRO A 231 18.64 10.28 -19.49
CA PRO A 231 18.41 10.06 -20.92
C PRO A 231 19.52 10.66 -21.82
N TYR A 232 20.21 11.72 -21.40
CA TYR A 232 21.34 12.29 -22.14
C TYR A 232 22.59 11.40 -22.00
N ALA A 233 22.75 10.76 -20.85
CA ALA A 233 23.82 9.78 -20.63
C ALA A 233 23.54 8.44 -21.32
N GLY A 234 22.26 8.10 -21.53
CA GLY A 234 21.84 6.80 -22.04
C GLY A 234 22.19 5.66 -21.05
N SER A 235 22.22 5.96 -19.75
CA SER A 235 22.60 4.99 -18.71
C SER A 235 21.98 5.32 -17.36
N LEU A 236 21.92 4.32 -16.47
CA LEU A 236 21.77 4.59 -15.05
C LEU A 236 23.01 5.33 -14.54
N LEU A 237 22.77 6.36 -13.73
CA LEU A 237 23.77 7.06 -12.95
C LEU A 237 23.55 6.76 -11.47
N ILE A 238 24.64 6.75 -10.71
CA ILE A 238 24.64 6.68 -9.24
C ILE A 238 25.62 7.72 -8.71
N LEU A 239 25.36 8.29 -7.53
CA LEU A 239 26.33 9.17 -6.86
C LEU A 239 27.69 8.46 -6.67
N GLU A 240 28.80 9.18 -6.76
CA GLU A 240 30.14 8.58 -6.54
C GLU A 240 30.39 8.21 -5.07
N ALA A 241 29.80 8.98 -4.15
CA ALA A 241 29.84 8.71 -2.73
C ALA A 241 28.56 9.21 -2.04
N ALA A 242 28.13 8.52 -1.00
CA ALA A 242 27.03 8.95 -0.14
C ALA A 242 27.18 8.34 1.26
N THR A 243 26.76 9.07 2.30
CA THR A 243 26.56 8.55 3.65
C THR A 243 25.19 8.99 4.13
N VAL A 244 24.38 8.03 4.59
CA VAL A 244 23.05 8.28 5.15
C VAL A 244 22.91 7.47 6.43
N VAL A 245 22.57 8.14 7.54
CA VAL A 245 22.13 7.51 8.78
C VAL A 245 20.68 7.90 9.01
N ASP A 246 19.81 6.94 9.25
CA ASP A 246 18.37 7.18 9.17
C ASP A 246 17.57 6.21 10.05
N ALA A 247 16.43 6.70 10.55
CA ALA A 247 15.45 5.95 11.33
C ALA A 247 14.10 6.70 11.31
N PRO A 248 12.95 5.99 11.32
CA PRO A 248 11.65 6.64 11.39
C PRO A 248 11.39 7.24 12.78
N ARG A 249 10.60 8.32 12.81
CA ARG A 249 10.06 8.91 14.04
C ARG A 249 9.00 8.02 14.70
N PHE A 250 8.10 7.47 13.90
CA PHE A 250 6.95 6.68 14.38
C PHE A 250 6.98 5.24 13.86
N PRO A 251 6.71 4.23 14.72
CA PRO A 251 6.67 2.82 14.32
C PRO A 251 5.45 2.44 13.47
N TYR A 252 4.35 3.18 13.49
CA TYR A 252 3.16 2.91 12.69
C TYR A 252 2.99 3.94 11.56
N ARG A 253 3.16 3.52 10.31
CA ARG A 253 3.04 4.39 9.12
C ARG A 253 2.15 3.72 8.09
N GLY A 254 0.87 4.03 8.20
CA GLY A 254 -0.22 3.29 7.57
C GLY A 254 -0.79 3.92 6.30
N LEU A 255 -1.33 3.05 5.44
CA LEU A 255 -2.37 3.39 4.48
C LEU A 255 -3.52 2.41 4.71
N LEU A 256 -4.68 2.94 5.11
CA LEU A 256 -5.92 2.20 5.11
C LEU A 256 -6.52 2.22 3.71
N LEU A 257 -6.86 1.04 3.22
CA LEU A 257 -7.64 0.87 2.01
C LEU A 257 -8.85 -0.02 2.30
N ASP A 258 -10.01 0.55 2.08
CA ASP A 258 -11.28 -0.15 2.04
C ASP A 258 -11.43 -0.87 0.69
N THR A 259 -11.83 -2.14 0.76
CA THR A 259 -12.11 -2.98 -0.43
C THR A 259 -13.48 -3.63 -0.39
N ALA A 260 -14.31 -3.19 0.56
CA ALA A 260 -15.63 -3.70 0.83
C ALA A 260 -16.72 -2.80 0.22
N ARG A 261 -16.62 -1.47 0.34
CA ARG A 261 -17.57 -0.55 -0.33
C ARG A 261 -17.43 -0.62 -1.85
N ASN A 262 -16.22 -0.84 -2.34
CA ASN A 262 -15.95 -1.21 -3.73
C ASN A 262 -14.77 -2.20 -3.79
N PHE A 263 -14.86 -3.20 -4.66
CA PHE A 263 -13.82 -4.21 -4.83
C PHE A 263 -12.63 -3.69 -5.65
N PHE A 264 -11.40 -4.09 -5.29
CA PHE A 264 -10.18 -3.78 -6.05
C PHE A 264 -9.42 -5.05 -6.47
N PRO A 265 -8.95 -5.17 -7.72
CA PRO A 265 -8.19 -6.34 -8.13
C PRO A 265 -6.83 -6.40 -7.41
N VAL A 266 -6.34 -7.62 -7.17
CA VAL A 266 -5.07 -7.88 -6.47
C VAL A 266 -3.90 -7.07 -7.05
N SER A 267 -3.84 -6.92 -8.38
CA SER A 267 -2.79 -6.16 -9.06
C SER A 267 -2.72 -4.67 -8.64
N GLU A 268 -3.84 -4.06 -8.27
CA GLU A 268 -3.86 -2.69 -7.73
C GLU A 268 -3.37 -2.66 -6.28
N LEU A 269 -3.71 -3.67 -5.48
CA LEU A 269 -3.20 -3.80 -4.11
C LEU A 269 -1.68 -3.98 -4.09
N LEU A 270 -1.14 -4.84 -4.97
CA LEU A 270 0.31 -5.04 -5.10
C LEU A 270 1.02 -3.75 -5.52
N ARG A 271 0.46 -2.99 -6.46
CA ARG A 271 1.02 -1.70 -6.90
C ARG A 271 0.96 -0.64 -5.81
N THR A 272 -0.10 -0.62 -5.01
CA THR A 272 -0.20 0.22 -3.81
C THR A 272 0.92 -0.14 -2.82
N ILE A 273 1.17 -1.43 -2.58
CA ILE A 273 2.25 -1.89 -1.72
C ILE A 273 3.64 -1.49 -2.26
N ASP A 274 3.86 -1.49 -3.58
CA ASP A 274 5.09 -0.95 -4.19
C ASP A 274 5.28 0.54 -3.92
N ALA A 275 4.21 1.32 -4.01
CA ALA A 275 4.23 2.74 -3.74
C ALA A 275 4.42 3.04 -2.23
N MET A 276 3.79 2.26 -1.35
CA MET A 276 4.02 2.33 0.11
C MET A 276 5.49 2.08 0.45
N ALA A 277 6.04 1.01 -0.12
CA ALA A 277 7.43 0.61 -0.02
C ALA A 277 8.40 1.71 -0.47
N ALA A 278 8.11 2.36 -1.61
CA ALA A 278 8.90 3.48 -2.14
C ALA A 278 8.93 4.71 -1.22
N ASN A 279 7.94 4.83 -0.33
CA ASN A 279 7.79 5.93 0.62
C ASN A 279 8.08 5.49 2.07
N LYS A 280 8.58 4.28 2.29
CA LYS A 280 8.90 3.72 3.62
C LYS A 280 7.70 3.66 4.60
N LEU A 281 6.48 3.57 4.07
CA LEU A 281 5.31 3.15 4.85
C LEU A 281 5.44 1.66 5.18
N ASN A 282 4.87 1.23 6.31
CA ASN A 282 5.10 -0.11 6.85
C ASN A 282 3.83 -0.88 7.26
N THR A 283 2.65 -0.26 7.19
CA THR A 283 1.39 -0.93 7.50
C THR A 283 0.38 -0.73 6.38
N PHE A 284 0.03 -1.81 5.68
CA PHE A 284 -1.13 -1.83 4.81
C PHE A 284 -2.32 -2.26 5.67
N HIS A 285 -3.14 -1.29 6.06
CA HIS A 285 -4.36 -1.53 6.83
C HIS A 285 -5.45 -1.87 5.82
N TRP A 286 -5.77 -3.14 5.73
CA TRP A 286 -6.70 -3.66 4.75
C TRP A 286 -8.07 -3.83 5.40
N HIS A 287 -8.92 -2.83 5.23
CA HIS A 287 -10.32 -2.91 5.62
C HIS A 287 -11.06 -3.74 4.57
N VAL A 288 -11.17 -5.04 4.83
CA VAL A 288 -11.51 -6.04 3.80
C VAL A 288 -13.01 -6.35 3.77
N SER A 289 -13.79 -5.99 4.79
CA SER A 289 -15.23 -6.22 4.84
C SER A 289 -15.96 -5.03 5.46
N ASP A 290 -17.19 -4.80 5.00
CA ASP A 290 -18.14 -3.86 5.57
C ASP A 290 -19.58 -4.37 5.32
N SER A 291 -20.57 -3.59 5.71
CA SER A 291 -21.99 -3.78 5.44
C SER A 291 -22.30 -4.00 3.96
N GLN A 292 -21.61 -3.30 3.05
CA GLN A 292 -21.87 -3.38 1.62
C GLN A 292 -21.36 -4.68 0.99
N SER A 293 -20.22 -5.22 1.45
CA SER A 293 -19.73 -6.52 0.97
C SER A 293 -18.73 -7.22 1.88
N PHE A 294 -18.65 -8.54 1.71
CA PHE A 294 -17.63 -9.41 2.31
C PHE A 294 -16.89 -10.17 1.20
N PRO A 295 -15.84 -9.59 0.60
CA PRO A 295 -15.13 -10.18 -0.54
C PRO A 295 -14.12 -11.27 -0.16
N TRP A 296 -13.64 -11.34 1.08
CA TRP A 296 -12.68 -12.37 1.46
C TRP A 296 -13.35 -13.73 1.67
N LYS A 297 -12.94 -14.74 0.92
CA LYS A 297 -13.40 -16.12 1.13
C LYS A 297 -12.55 -16.81 2.18
N LEU A 298 -13.10 -16.93 3.39
CA LEU A 298 -12.52 -17.74 4.46
C LEU A 298 -12.76 -19.23 4.20
N ASP A 299 -11.77 -20.05 4.52
CA ASP A 299 -11.92 -21.51 4.45
C ASP A 299 -12.82 -22.03 5.59
N SER A 300 -12.76 -21.39 6.77
CA SER A 300 -13.58 -21.78 7.94
C SER A 300 -15.04 -21.31 7.89
N ALA A 301 -15.33 -20.27 7.09
CA ALA A 301 -16.64 -19.64 7.01
C ALA A 301 -16.93 -19.12 5.59
N PRO A 302 -16.96 -20.02 4.58
CA PRO A 302 -17.16 -19.63 3.18
C PRO A 302 -18.51 -18.91 2.95
N GLN A 303 -19.49 -19.11 3.83
CA GLN A 303 -20.80 -18.46 3.80
C GLN A 303 -20.68 -16.93 3.82
N LEU A 304 -19.67 -16.37 4.51
CA LEU A 304 -19.47 -14.91 4.57
C LEU A 304 -19.29 -14.34 3.16
N ALA A 305 -18.40 -14.92 2.35
CA ALA A 305 -18.23 -14.50 0.95
C ALA A 305 -19.36 -14.95 0.04
N GLN A 306 -19.93 -16.15 0.24
CA GLN A 306 -21.04 -16.65 -0.57
C GLN A 306 -22.28 -15.74 -0.51
N HIS A 307 -22.53 -15.12 0.64
CA HIS A 307 -23.67 -14.21 0.85
C HIS A 307 -23.29 -12.73 0.80
N GLY A 308 -22.00 -12.41 0.94
CA GLY A 308 -21.51 -11.03 1.07
C GLY A 308 -20.72 -10.47 -0.10
N ALA A 309 -20.10 -11.29 -0.97
CA ALA A 309 -19.34 -10.76 -2.10
C ALA A 309 -20.27 -10.17 -3.18
N TYR A 310 -19.83 -9.12 -3.87
CA TYR A 310 -20.59 -8.54 -4.99
C TYR A 310 -20.84 -9.51 -6.15
N GLY A 311 -19.99 -10.53 -6.28
CA GLY A 311 -20.14 -11.60 -7.27
C GLY A 311 -18.85 -12.41 -7.44
N PRO A 312 -18.85 -13.42 -8.33
CA PRO A 312 -17.72 -14.34 -8.49
C PRO A 312 -16.38 -13.69 -8.88
N GLY A 313 -16.41 -12.50 -9.50
CA GLY A 313 -15.21 -11.73 -9.87
C GLY A 313 -14.71 -10.76 -8.80
N ALA A 314 -15.40 -10.67 -7.66
CA ALA A 314 -15.12 -9.73 -6.58
C ALA A 314 -14.86 -10.49 -5.27
N VAL A 315 -13.95 -11.47 -5.33
CA VAL A 315 -13.58 -12.33 -4.20
C VAL A 315 -12.07 -12.38 -4.07
N TYR A 316 -11.58 -12.24 -2.83
CA TYR A 316 -10.20 -12.55 -2.47
C TYR A 316 -10.14 -13.97 -1.91
N THR A 317 -9.39 -14.84 -2.57
CA THR A 317 -9.13 -16.20 -2.08
C THR A 317 -8.02 -16.21 -1.03
N SER A 318 -7.90 -17.29 -0.25
CA SER A 318 -6.76 -17.51 0.66
C SER A 318 -5.41 -17.41 -0.06
N ASP A 319 -5.34 -17.79 -1.34
CA ASP A 319 -4.11 -17.67 -2.15
C ASP A 319 -3.83 -16.23 -2.58
N ASP A 320 -4.86 -15.43 -2.85
CA ASP A 320 -4.71 -13.98 -3.09
C ASP A 320 -4.17 -13.30 -1.84
N VAL A 321 -4.74 -13.59 -0.66
CA VAL A 321 -4.27 -13.04 0.62
C VAL A 321 -2.82 -13.45 0.87
N ARG A 322 -2.45 -14.74 0.70
CA ARG A 322 -1.06 -15.19 0.83
C ARG A 322 -0.12 -14.50 -0.15
N THR A 323 -0.57 -14.27 -1.37
CA THR A 323 0.20 -13.55 -2.41
C THR A 323 0.47 -12.11 -1.98
N ILE A 324 -0.56 -11.38 -1.55
CA ILE A 324 -0.45 -10.01 -1.06
C ILE A 324 0.46 -9.93 0.15
N VAL A 325 0.25 -10.79 1.16
CA VAL A 325 1.05 -10.82 2.39
C VAL A 325 2.52 -11.11 2.08
N LYS A 326 2.80 -12.12 1.25
CA LYS A 326 4.18 -12.42 0.84
C LYS A 326 4.82 -11.24 0.11
N TYR A 327 4.08 -10.61 -0.79
CA TYR A 327 4.56 -9.46 -1.56
C TYR A 327 4.91 -8.26 -0.66
N ALA A 328 4.06 -8.00 0.34
CA ALA A 328 4.25 -6.95 1.35
C ALA A 328 5.42 -7.27 2.30
N ARG A 329 5.58 -8.51 2.74
CA ARG A 329 6.67 -8.91 3.65
C ARG A 329 8.06 -8.65 3.07
N ILE A 330 8.31 -8.97 1.80
CA ILE A 330 9.59 -8.65 1.13
C ILE A 330 9.83 -7.15 1.01
N ARG A 331 8.76 -6.36 1.15
CA ARG A 331 8.78 -4.91 1.18
C ARG A 331 8.79 -4.34 2.60
N GLY A 332 8.95 -5.15 3.64
CA GLY A 332 8.93 -4.66 5.02
C GLY A 332 7.59 -4.00 5.40
N ILE A 333 6.49 -4.47 4.81
CA ILE A 333 5.14 -3.99 5.10
C ILE A 333 4.36 -5.12 5.76
N ARG A 334 3.73 -4.84 6.90
CA ARG A 334 2.73 -5.73 7.51
C ARG A 334 1.38 -5.50 6.84
N VAL A 335 0.58 -6.56 6.69
CA VAL A 335 -0.79 -6.47 6.22
C VAL A 335 -1.69 -6.64 7.43
N LEU A 336 -2.22 -5.53 7.94
CA LEU A 336 -3.16 -5.50 9.06
C LEU A 336 -4.58 -5.62 8.49
N MET A 337 -5.14 -6.82 8.44
CA MET A 337 -6.50 -7.03 7.94
C MET A 337 -7.51 -6.69 9.04
N GLU A 338 -8.52 -5.92 8.67
CA GLU A 338 -9.63 -5.54 9.54
C GLU A 338 -10.94 -6.13 9.02
N ILE A 339 -11.68 -6.75 9.93
CA ILE A 339 -13.09 -7.11 9.80
C ILE A 339 -13.80 -6.29 10.88
N ASP A 340 -14.45 -5.20 10.48
CA ASP A 340 -15.06 -4.28 11.43
C ASP A 340 -16.27 -4.91 12.12
N THR A 341 -16.30 -4.81 13.45
CA THR A 341 -17.36 -5.35 14.29
C THR A 341 -17.55 -4.50 15.55
N PRO A 342 -18.78 -4.37 16.10
CA PRO A 342 -19.99 -5.09 15.71
C PRO A 342 -20.88 -4.38 14.69
N ALA A 343 -20.63 -3.11 14.36
CA ALA A 343 -21.29 -2.43 13.24
C ALA A 343 -20.63 -2.83 11.92
N HIS A 344 -20.96 -2.14 10.82
CA HIS A 344 -20.31 -2.37 9.52
C HIS A 344 -20.36 -3.84 9.07
N VAL A 345 -21.46 -4.52 9.40
CA VAL A 345 -21.75 -5.88 8.95
C VAL A 345 -23.10 -5.91 8.25
N GLY A 346 -23.20 -6.69 7.16
CA GLY A 346 -24.39 -6.70 6.31
C GLY A 346 -24.89 -8.09 6.00
N ARG A 347 -25.38 -8.26 4.77
CA ARG A 347 -25.98 -9.51 4.26
C ARG A 347 -25.08 -10.73 4.42
N ALA A 348 -23.75 -10.54 4.48
CA ALA A 348 -22.78 -11.59 4.77
C ALA A 348 -23.07 -12.38 6.06
N PHE A 349 -23.80 -11.80 7.02
CA PHE A 349 -24.17 -12.42 8.30
C PHE A 349 -25.66 -12.85 8.36
N GLY A 350 -26.39 -12.75 7.25
CA GLY A 350 -27.83 -13.04 7.19
C GLY A 350 -28.20 -14.53 7.14
N TRP A 351 -27.23 -15.43 6.89
CA TRP A 351 -27.46 -16.87 6.67
C TRP A 351 -27.64 -17.69 7.96
N GLY A 352 -27.42 -17.09 9.13
CA GLY A 352 -27.46 -17.76 10.44
C GLY A 352 -28.75 -18.56 10.72
N PRO A 353 -29.96 -18.00 10.51
CA PRO A 353 -31.21 -18.70 10.78
C PRO A 353 -31.40 -19.97 9.95
N GLU A 354 -31.08 -19.93 8.65
CA GLU A 354 -31.17 -21.10 7.76
C GLU A 354 -30.17 -22.20 8.14
N ALA A 355 -29.03 -21.81 8.71
CA ALA A 355 -28.03 -22.73 9.24
C ALA A 355 -28.33 -23.22 10.67
N GLY A 356 -29.44 -22.82 11.29
CA GLY A 356 -29.80 -23.21 12.66
C GLY A 356 -28.97 -22.52 13.75
N LEU A 357 -28.28 -21.42 13.42
CA LEU A 357 -27.43 -20.64 14.35
C LEU A 357 -28.17 -19.43 14.96
N GLY A 358 -29.46 -19.28 14.66
CA GLY A 358 -30.22 -18.07 15.00
C GLY A 358 -29.74 -16.83 14.23
N HIS A 359 -30.21 -15.66 14.65
CA HIS A 359 -29.81 -14.39 14.03
C HIS A 359 -28.40 -14.01 14.47
N LEU A 360 -27.43 -14.06 13.55
CA LEU A 360 -26.05 -13.62 13.80
C LEU A 360 -25.91 -12.09 13.79
N ALA A 361 -26.81 -11.40 13.10
CA ALA A 361 -26.86 -9.94 13.02
C ALA A 361 -28.31 -9.45 12.98
N HIS A 362 -28.49 -8.18 13.35
CA HIS A 362 -29.75 -7.43 13.34
C HIS A 362 -29.63 -6.19 12.46
N CYS A 363 -30.79 -5.60 12.14
CA CYS A 363 -30.91 -4.38 11.35
C CYS A 363 -30.27 -4.43 9.96
N ILE A 364 -30.00 -5.63 9.42
CA ILE A 364 -29.52 -5.81 8.04
C ILE A 364 -30.53 -5.16 7.10
N GLU A 365 -30.08 -4.17 6.33
CA GLU A 365 -30.89 -3.45 5.33
C GLU A 365 -32.17 -2.84 5.95
N ALA A 366 -32.11 -2.42 7.22
CA ALA A 366 -33.26 -1.79 7.89
C ALA A 366 -33.61 -0.43 7.28
N GLU A 367 -34.92 -0.15 7.14
CA GLU A 367 -35.45 1.11 6.64
C GLU A 367 -36.36 1.83 7.66
N PRO A 368 -36.38 3.18 7.71
CA PRO A 368 -35.46 4.08 7.01
C PRO A 368 -34.03 3.95 7.60
N TRP A 369 -33.02 3.74 6.74
CA TRP A 369 -31.66 3.43 7.18
C TRP A 369 -31.07 4.50 8.12
N SER A 370 -31.42 5.78 7.91
CA SER A 370 -30.92 6.91 8.68
C SER A 370 -31.32 6.89 10.17
N SER A 371 -32.27 6.04 10.55
CA SER A 371 -32.62 5.81 11.96
C SER A 371 -31.73 4.77 12.63
N TYR A 372 -31.02 3.94 11.86
CA TYR A 372 -30.34 2.76 12.39
C TYR A 372 -28.85 2.70 12.07
N CYS A 373 -28.32 3.53 11.18
CA CYS A 373 -26.90 3.53 10.84
C CYS A 373 -26.44 4.87 10.22
N GLY A 374 -25.13 5.08 10.16
CA GLY A 374 -24.51 6.25 9.53
C GLY A 374 -24.67 6.26 8.00
N GLU A 375 -24.71 5.08 7.36
CA GLU A 375 -24.86 4.93 5.91
C GLU A 375 -25.55 3.59 5.54
N PRO A 376 -26.26 3.52 4.40
CA PRO A 376 -26.87 2.27 3.96
C PRO A 376 -25.84 1.31 3.29
N PRO A 377 -26.07 -0.01 3.38
CA PRO A 377 -27.11 -0.67 4.14
C PRO A 377 -26.76 -0.76 5.63
N CYS A 378 -27.76 -0.66 6.52
CA CYS A 378 -27.51 -0.90 7.94
C CYS A 378 -27.20 -2.39 8.22
N GLY A 379 -26.58 -2.65 9.36
CA GLY A 379 -26.51 -3.97 9.98
C GLY A 379 -25.46 -4.03 11.09
N GLN A 380 -25.76 -4.81 12.15
CA GLN A 380 -24.88 -4.99 13.31
C GLN A 380 -24.96 -6.40 13.84
N LEU A 381 -23.85 -6.94 14.34
CA LEU A 381 -23.83 -8.25 14.98
C LEU A 381 -24.79 -8.32 16.17
N ASN A 382 -25.30 -9.52 16.42
CA ASN A 382 -26.10 -9.84 17.60
C ASN A 382 -25.17 -10.22 18.76
N PRO A 383 -24.93 -9.34 19.75
CA PRO A 383 -23.99 -9.62 20.84
C PRO A 383 -24.47 -10.73 21.79
N ARG A 384 -25.75 -11.13 21.75
CA ARG A 384 -26.30 -12.20 22.58
C ARG A 384 -26.22 -13.58 21.95
N ASN A 385 -25.83 -13.68 20.69
CA ASN A 385 -25.73 -14.97 20.02
C ASN A 385 -24.33 -15.57 20.24
N PRO A 386 -24.18 -16.67 20.99
CA PRO A 386 -22.85 -17.24 21.25
C PRO A 386 -22.11 -17.67 19.97
N HIS A 387 -22.83 -18.04 18.92
CA HIS A 387 -22.24 -18.49 17.65
C HIS A 387 -21.47 -17.39 16.90
N ILE A 388 -21.75 -16.11 17.18
CA ILE A 388 -20.94 -15.02 16.60
C ILE A 388 -19.52 -15.04 17.15
N TYR A 389 -19.32 -15.41 18.42
CA TYR A 389 -17.98 -15.45 19.03
C TYR A 389 -17.17 -16.65 18.54
N ASP A 390 -17.83 -17.78 18.25
CA ASP A 390 -17.18 -18.93 17.58
C ASP A 390 -16.74 -18.54 16.16
N LEU A 391 -17.60 -17.83 15.42
CA LEU A 391 -17.30 -17.34 14.09
C LEU A 391 -16.14 -16.34 14.10
N LEU A 392 -16.16 -15.36 15.03
CA LEU A 392 -15.07 -14.40 15.21
C LEU A 392 -13.76 -15.08 15.59
N GLU A 393 -13.79 -16.14 16.40
CA GLU A 393 -12.57 -16.89 16.74
C GLU A 393 -11.92 -17.50 15.49
N HIS A 394 -12.73 -18.07 14.60
CA HIS A 394 -12.24 -18.60 13.32
C HIS A 394 -11.69 -17.48 12.43
N VAL A 395 -12.42 -16.37 12.29
CA VAL A 395 -11.99 -15.20 11.49
C VAL A 395 -10.66 -14.66 12.00
N TYR A 396 -10.54 -14.36 13.30
CA TYR A 396 -9.34 -13.78 13.89
C TYR A 396 -8.15 -14.75 13.78
N ARG A 397 -8.38 -16.05 13.99
CA ARG A 397 -7.34 -17.07 13.85
C ARG A 397 -6.83 -17.14 12.41
N GLU A 398 -7.73 -17.13 11.43
CA GLU A 398 -7.35 -17.21 10.01
C GLU A 398 -6.61 -15.93 9.56
N ILE A 399 -7.02 -14.74 10.03
CA ILE A 399 -6.29 -13.48 9.83
C ILE A 399 -4.86 -13.60 10.35
N ILE A 400 -4.67 -14.00 11.62
CA ILE A 400 -3.34 -14.11 12.24
C ILE A 400 -2.48 -15.13 11.49
N GLN A 401 -3.06 -16.27 11.10
CA GLN A 401 -2.33 -17.32 10.37
C GLN A 401 -1.90 -16.89 8.97
N LEU A 402 -2.78 -16.22 8.21
CA LEU A 402 -2.48 -15.78 6.84
C LEU A 402 -1.53 -14.59 6.82
N THR A 403 -1.79 -13.58 7.66
CA THR A 403 -0.99 -12.34 7.69
C THR A 403 0.32 -12.51 8.46
N GLY A 404 0.37 -13.43 9.43
CA GLY A 404 1.46 -13.56 10.39
C GLY A 404 1.67 -12.33 11.27
N VAL A 405 0.64 -11.49 11.40
CA VAL A 405 0.62 -10.33 12.30
C VAL A 405 -0.07 -10.77 13.59
N ASP A 406 0.71 -10.86 14.66
CA ASP A 406 0.30 -11.40 15.97
C ASP A 406 0.50 -10.39 17.12
N ASP A 407 1.09 -9.24 16.81
CA ASP A 407 1.48 -8.16 17.71
C ASP A 407 0.54 -6.96 17.67
N ILE A 408 -0.20 -6.77 16.57
CA ILE A 408 -1.19 -5.71 16.41
C ILE A 408 -2.46 -6.25 15.75
N PHE A 409 -3.63 -5.84 16.23
CA PHE A 409 -4.92 -6.25 15.67
C PHE A 409 -5.91 -5.08 15.70
N HIS A 410 -6.73 -4.92 14.66
CA HIS A 410 -7.79 -3.91 14.62
C HIS A 410 -9.15 -4.61 14.78
N LEU A 411 -9.90 -4.27 15.83
CA LEU A 411 -11.23 -4.86 16.09
C LEU A 411 -12.36 -4.07 15.42
N GLY A 412 -12.04 -2.92 14.82
CA GLY A 412 -13.03 -1.99 14.29
C GLY A 412 -13.71 -1.23 15.42
N GLY A 413 -15.03 -1.28 15.48
CA GLY A 413 -15.81 -0.73 16.58
C GLY A 413 -16.08 0.77 16.41
N ASP A 414 -16.28 1.21 15.18
CA ASP A 414 -16.86 2.50 14.86
C ASP A 414 -18.39 2.41 14.72
N GLU A 415 -19.03 3.58 14.75
CA GLU A 415 -20.43 3.85 14.38
C GLU A 415 -21.53 2.88 14.84
N VAL A 416 -21.35 2.18 15.97
CA VAL A 416 -22.39 1.32 16.55
C VAL A 416 -23.64 2.13 16.92
N SER A 417 -24.74 1.77 16.29
CA SER A 417 -26.09 2.24 16.51
C SER A 417 -26.73 1.60 17.73
N GLU A 418 -26.87 2.41 18.77
CA GLU A 418 -27.65 2.07 19.96
C GLU A 418 -29.13 1.87 19.63
N GLN A 419 -29.66 2.59 18.63
CA GLN A 419 -31.06 2.48 18.23
C GLN A 419 -31.37 1.10 17.64
N CYS A 420 -30.46 0.55 16.83
CA CYS A 420 -30.58 -0.80 16.32
C CYS A 420 -30.68 -1.81 17.48
N TRP A 421 -29.76 -1.75 18.44
CA TRP A 421 -29.76 -2.69 19.55
C TRP A 421 -30.89 -2.47 20.55
N ALA A 422 -31.27 -1.23 20.87
CA ALA A 422 -32.40 -0.94 21.75
C ALA A 422 -33.72 -1.53 21.23
N LYS A 423 -33.88 -1.63 19.89
CA LYS A 423 -35.05 -2.27 19.27
C LYS A 423 -35.10 -3.79 19.49
N HIS A 424 -33.94 -4.43 19.64
CA HIS A 424 -33.83 -5.90 19.74
C HIS A 424 -33.52 -6.39 21.16
N PHE A 425 -32.96 -5.54 22.02
CA PHE A 425 -32.56 -5.83 23.40
C PHE A 425 -33.12 -4.74 24.33
N ASN A 426 -34.41 -4.85 24.68
CA ASN A 426 -35.12 -3.85 25.47
C ASN A 426 -34.78 -3.90 26.98
N ASP A 427 -34.07 -4.92 27.42
CA ASP A 427 -33.74 -5.22 28.80
C ASP A 427 -32.31 -4.83 29.21
N THR A 428 -31.52 -4.22 28.32
CA THR A 428 -30.13 -3.82 28.60
C THR A 428 -29.78 -2.51 27.88
N ASP A 429 -28.97 -1.67 28.52
CA ASP A 429 -28.39 -0.50 27.88
C ASP A 429 -27.50 -0.94 26.70
N PRO A 430 -27.75 -0.45 25.47
CA PRO A 430 -26.90 -0.76 24.31
C PRO A 430 -25.42 -0.46 24.52
N MET A 431 -25.05 0.52 25.35
CA MET A 431 -23.65 0.82 25.65
C MET A 431 -23.01 -0.25 26.55
N ASP A 432 -23.77 -0.85 27.47
CA ASP A 432 -23.30 -1.98 28.25
C ASP A 432 -23.15 -3.24 27.39
N LEU A 433 -24.08 -3.47 26.45
CA LEU A 433 -23.95 -4.52 25.43
C LEU A 433 -22.71 -4.32 24.57
N TRP A 434 -22.40 -3.08 24.17
CA TRP A 434 -21.19 -2.79 23.40
C TRP A 434 -19.93 -3.11 24.19
N MET A 435 -19.86 -2.64 25.44
CA MET A 435 -18.72 -2.90 26.31
C MET A 435 -18.53 -4.40 26.57
N GLU A 436 -19.62 -5.16 26.75
CA GLU A 436 -19.58 -6.62 26.86
C GLU A 436 -19.09 -7.27 25.57
N PHE A 437 -19.64 -6.89 24.41
CA PHE A 437 -19.20 -7.38 23.11
C PHE A 437 -17.71 -7.16 22.90
N THR A 438 -17.20 -5.94 23.13
CA THR A 438 -15.78 -5.59 22.97
C THR A 438 -14.89 -6.42 23.89
N ARG A 439 -15.30 -6.68 25.14
CA ARG A 439 -14.55 -7.54 26.07
C ARG A 439 -14.53 -9.00 25.59
N GLN A 440 -15.67 -9.52 25.13
CA GLN A 440 -15.76 -10.88 24.59
C GLN A 440 -14.94 -11.03 23.30
N ALA A 441 -15.01 -10.07 22.38
CA ALA A 441 -14.21 -10.03 21.16
C ALA A 441 -12.70 -10.04 21.48
N MET A 442 -12.27 -9.27 22.50
CA MET A 442 -10.88 -9.32 22.97
C MET A 442 -10.49 -10.68 23.56
N HIS A 443 -11.36 -11.33 24.33
CA HIS A 443 -11.09 -12.70 24.82
C HIS A 443 -11.04 -13.74 23.70
N VAL A 444 -11.91 -13.60 22.69
CA VAL A 444 -11.89 -14.42 21.48
C VAL A 444 -10.57 -14.22 20.72
N LEU A 445 -10.12 -12.98 20.56
CA LEU A 445 -8.83 -12.63 19.94
C LEU A 445 -7.65 -13.25 20.70
N GLU A 446 -7.64 -13.18 22.04
CA GLU A 446 -6.62 -13.84 22.86
C GLU A 446 -6.56 -15.35 22.62
N ARG A 447 -7.71 -16.03 22.55
CA ARG A 447 -7.76 -17.47 22.22
C ARG A 447 -7.30 -17.75 20.80
N ALA A 448 -7.72 -16.94 19.84
CA ALA A 448 -7.30 -17.05 18.44
C ALA A 448 -5.78 -16.88 18.28
N ASN A 449 -5.16 -16.02 19.09
CA ASN A 449 -3.72 -15.74 19.12
C ASN A 449 -2.94 -16.64 20.10
N GLY A 450 -3.40 -17.88 20.32
CA GLY A 450 -2.67 -18.86 21.13
C GLY A 450 -2.65 -18.57 22.63
N GLY A 451 -3.69 -17.90 23.15
CA GLY A 451 -3.83 -17.54 24.56
C GLY A 451 -3.08 -16.27 24.96
N LYS A 452 -2.70 -15.42 24.01
CA LYS A 452 -1.94 -14.18 24.24
C LYS A 452 -2.63 -12.99 23.61
N ALA A 453 -2.75 -11.89 24.36
CA ALA A 453 -3.15 -10.62 23.78
C ALA A 453 -2.07 -10.12 22.81
N PRO A 454 -2.45 -9.52 21.67
CA PRO A 454 -1.52 -8.70 20.88
C PRO A 454 -0.93 -7.58 21.75
N GLU A 455 0.23 -7.06 21.35
CA GLU A 455 0.87 -5.93 22.03
C GLU A 455 0.00 -4.66 21.95
N LEU A 456 -0.71 -4.49 20.83
CA LEU A 456 -1.64 -3.39 20.61
C LEU A 456 -2.91 -3.89 19.93
N THR A 457 -4.05 -3.80 20.63
CA THR A 457 -5.35 -4.04 20.01
C THR A 457 -6.06 -2.70 19.82
N LEU A 458 -6.33 -2.33 18.57
CA LEU A 458 -6.93 -1.05 18.20
C LEU A 458 -8.45 -1.15 18.11
N LEU A 459 -9.11 -0.11 18.59
CA LEU A 459 -10.50 0.23 18.31
C LEU A 459 -10.54 1.57 17.59
N TRP A 460 -11.47 1.79 16.67
CA TRP A 460 -11.74 3.13 16.18
C TRP A 460 -12.23 4.03 17.32
N SER A 461 -11.88 5.32 17.26
CA SER A 461 -12.49 6.32 18.14
C SER A 461 -13.99 6.36 17.88
N SER A 462 -14.82 6.12 18.91
CA SER A 462 -16.27 6.01 18.77
C SER A 462 -16.96 6.51 20.03
N ARG A 463 -18.26 6.26 20.20
CA ARG A 463 -18.94 6.59 21.45
C ARG A 463 -18.41 5.76 22.63
N LEU A 464 -17.93 4.53 22.38
CA LEU A 464 -17.32 3.67 23.40
C LEU A 464 -16.00 4.27 23.95
N THR A 465 -15.28 5.04 23.14
CA THR A 465 -14.02 5.70 23.53
C THR A 465 -14.24 7.16 23.95
N ARG A 466 -15.43 7.50 24.44
CA ARG A 466 -15.77 8.81 25.02
C ARG A 466 -16.18 8.65 26.48
N SER A 467 -15.95 9.66 27.32
CA SER A 467 -16.44 9.65 28.69
C SER A 467 -17.99 9.55 28.72
N PRO A 468 -18.57 8.79 29.67
CA PRO A 468 -17.94 8.09 30.79
C PRO A 468 -17.49 6.64 30.49
N TYR A 469 -17.48 6.23 29.22
CA TYR A 469 -17.16 4.84 28.82
C TYR A 469 -15.66 4.62 28.60
N LEU A 470 -14.95 5.66 28.18
CA LEU A 470 -13.49 5.65 28.00
C LEU A 470 -12.77 5.15 29.27
N GLU A 471 -13.22 5.60 30.44
CA GLU A 471 -12.67 5.24 31.75
C GLU A 471 -12.92 3.77 32.13
N ARG A 472 -13.82 3.08 31.42
CA ARG A 472 -14.13 1.66 31.61
C ARG A 472 -13.30 0.75 30.68
N LEU A 473 -12.53 1.32 29.75
CA LEU A 473 -11.58 0.62 28.87
C LEU A 473 -10.21 0.55 29.55
N ASP A 474 -9.52 -0.57 29.39
CA ASP A 474 -8.16 -0.76 29.92
C ASP A 474 -7.12 -0.27 28.89
N PRO A 475 -6.41 0.86 29.14
CA PRO A 475 -5.42 1.41 28.21
C PRO A 475 -4.17 0.52 28.07
N LYS A 476 -4.02 -0.52 28.90
CA LYS A 476 -2.97 -1.54 28.71
C LYS A 476 -3.35 -2.63 27.71
N ARG A 477 -4.64 -2.82 27.44
CA ARG A 477 -5.15 -3.84 26.51
C ARG A 477 -5.61 -3.23 25.20
N PHE A 478 -6.18 -2.03 25.24
CA PHE A 478 -6.70 -1.34 24.08
C PHE A 478 -5.89 -0.08 23.76
N GLY A 479 -5.63 0.11 22.48
CA GLY A 479 -5.30 1.41 21.91
C GLY A 479 -6.47 1.94 21.09
N VAL A 480 -6.35 3.19 20.64
CA VAL A 480 -7.41 3.86 19.88
C VAL A 480 -6.86 4.39 18.55
N HIS A 481 -7.50 4.03 17.46
CA HIS A 481 -7.29 4.63 16.15
C HIS A 481 -8.22 5.86 16.01
N VAL A 482 -7.66 7.05 16.16
CA VAL A 482 -8.40 8.31 16.26
C VAL A 482 -8.68 8.88 14.87
N TRP A 483 -9.93 8.83 14.44
CA TRP A 483 -10.36 9.36 13.13
C TRP A 483 -11.10 10.71 13.22
N GLY A 484 -11.62 11.06 14.42
CA GLY A 484 -12.30 12.34 14.64
C GLY A 484 -11.42 13.53 14.25
N ALA A 485 -12.04 14.69 13.96
CA ALA A 485 -11.25 15.85 13.54
C ALA A 485 -10.28 16.28 14.64
N SER A 486 -9.17 16.92 14.23
CA SER A 486 -8.07 17.25 15.14
C SER A 486 -8.43 18.16 16.31
N GLN A 487 -9.45 18.99 16.13
CA GLN A 487 -9.94 19.95 17.13
C GLN A 487 -11.12 19.41 17.95
N TRP A 488 -11.58 18.18 17.71
CA TRP A 488 -12.67 17.61 18.48
C TRP A 488 -12.20 17.28 19.91
N PRO A 489 -12.93 17.71 20.96
CA PRO A 489 -12.57 17.38 22.35
C PRO A 489 -12.38 15.89 22.59
N GLU A 490 -13.13 15.04 21.90
CA GLU A 490 -13.08 13.59 22.04
C GLU A 490 -11.80 12.98 21.45
N SER A 491 -11.30 13.51 20.33
CA SER A 491 -10.00 13.11 19.75
C SER A 491 -8.89 13.37 20.75
N ARG A 492 -8.93 14.52 21.43
CA ARG A 492 -7.98 14.89 22.48
C ARG A 492 -8.16 14.07 23.75
N ALA A 493 -9.39 13.83 24.19
CA ALA A 493 -9.67 13.11 25.43
C ALA A 493 -9.05 11.71 25.45
N VAL A 494 -9.02 11.02 24.30
CA VAL A 494 -8.35 9.73 24.14
C VAL A 494 -6.84 9.85 24.41
N LEU A 495 -6.21 10.88 23.85
CA LEU A 495 -4.77 11.13 24.02
C LEU A 495 -4.43 11.53 25.47
N ASP A 496 -5.24 12.43 26.06
CA ASP A 496 -5.09 12.88 27.44
C ASP A 496 -5.34 11.75 28.46
N ALA A 497 -6.16 10.77 28.12
CA ALA A 497 -6.37 9.56 28.93
C ALA A 497 -5.22 8.54 28.84
N GLY A 498 -4.19 8.79 28.01
CA GLY A 498 -2.98 7.98 27.93
C GLY A 498 -3.12 6.69 27.11
N PHE A 499 -4.13 6.58 26.24
CA PHE A 499 -4.27 5.45 25.33
C PHE A 499 -3.20 5.50 24.23
N ARG A 500 -2.54 4.36 23.99
CA ARG A 500 -1.69 4.19 22.81
C ARG A 500 -2.53 4.45 21.56
N SER A 501 -2.09 5.36 20.70
CA SER A 501 -2.95 5.90 19.65
C SER A 501 -2.32 5.88 18.26
N VAL A 502 -3.12 5.55 17.26
CA VAL A 502 -2.83 5.75 15.83
C VAL A 502 -3.75 6.86 15.34
N ILE A 503 -3.23 7.84 14.61
CA ILE A 503 -4.01 9.02 14.20
C ILE A 503 -4.39 8.93 12.71
N SER A 504 -5.65 9.27 12.40
CA SER A 504 -6.22 9.41 11.06
C SER A 504 -7.27 10.51 11.00
N HIS A 505 -7.01 11.67 11.62
CA HIS A 505 -8.00 12.74 11.71
C HIS A 505 -8.62 13.11 10.35
N VAL A 506 -9.95 13.10 10.28
CA VAL A 506 -10.75 13.32 9.07
C VAL A 506 -10.50 14.68 8.40
N ASP A 507 -10.10 15.69 9.16
CA ASP A 507 -9.75 17.03 8.66
C ASP A 507 -8.38 17.10 7.98
N ALA A 508 -7.58 16.03 8.04
CA ALA A 508 -6.23 16.01 7.45
C ALA A 508 -5.94 14.78 6.59
N TRP A 509 -6.22 13.57 7.07
CA TRP A 509 -5.68 12.31 6.49
C TRP A 509 -6.72 11.39 5.86
N TYR A 510 -7.98 11.83 5.72
CA TYR A 510 -8.98 11.16 4.89
C TYR A 510 -8.83 11.59 3.43
N LEU A 511 -8.51 10.64 2.55
CA LEU A 511 -8.18 10.87 1.15
C LEU A 511 -9.42 10.80 0.23
N ASP A 512 -10.50 10.21 0.71
CA ASP A 512 -11.83 10.12 0.08
C ASP A 512 -12.61 11.45 0.08
N CYS A 513 -12.27 12.41 0.94
CA CYS A 513 -12.98 13.69 1.03
C CYS A 513 -12.89 14.56 -0.24
N GLY A 514 -13.98 15.31 -0.51
CA GLY A 514 -14.01 16.39 -1.51
C GLY A 514 -14.65 16.08 -2.87
N PHE A 515 -15.38 14.97 -3.01
CA PHE A 515 -15.92 14.50 -4.31
C PHE A 515 -17.46 14.58 -4.43
N GLY A 516 -18.10 15.43 -3.63
CA GLY A 516 -19.57 15.58 -3.56
C GLY A 516 -20.25 14.53 -2.69
N SER A 517 -21.59 14.55 -2.63
CA SER A 517 -22.37 13.51 -1.94
C SER A 517 -22.66 12.34 -2.86
N TRP A 518 -22.63 11.13 -2.32
CA TRP A 518 -23.15 9.91 -2.95
C TRP A 518 -24.51 9.48 -2.39
N ARG A 519 -25.00 10.18 -1.36
CA ARG A 519 -26.29 9.97 -0.68
C ARG A 519 -27.24 11.14 -1.00
N ASP A 520 -28.54 10.91 -0.84
CA ASP A 520 -29.56 11.94 -1.04
C ASP A 520 -29.42 13.12 -0.06
N SER A 521 -28.86 12.90 1.14
CA SER A 521 -28.45 13.95 2.07
C SER A 521 -26.96 14.30 1.92
N SER A 522 -26.57 15.51 2.30
CA SER A 522 -25.15 15.93 2.39
C SER A 522 -24.48 15.50 3.71
N ASP A 523 -25.20 14.78 4.57
CA ASP A 523 -24.70 14.35 5.88
C ASP A 523 -23.56 13.32 5.69
N GLY A 524 -22.50 13.46 6.48
CA GLY A 524 -21.30 12.61 6.37
C GLY A 524 -20.33 13.02 5.25
N HIS A 525 -20.58 14.10 4.50
CA HIS A 525 -19.62 14.62 3.53
C HIS A 525 -18.43 15.30 4.24
N CYS A 526 -17.23 14.73 4.12
CA CYS A 526 -16.03 15.27 4.77
C CYS A 526 -15.25 16.32 3.96
N GLY A 527 -15.85 16.92 2.93
CA GLY A 527 -15.20 17.96 2.11
C GLY A 527 -14.66 19.16 2.91
N PRO A 528 -13.72 19.95 2.36
CA PRO A 528 -13.18 19.92 1.00
C PRO A 528 -12.15 18.79 0.75
N TYR A 529 -11.62 18.69 -0.47
CA TYR A 529 -10.52 17.79 -0.79
C TYR A 529 -9.29 18.05 0.08
N ARG A 530 -8.71 17.00 0.67
CA ARG A 530 -7.47 17.10 1.46
C ARG A 530 -6.27 17.19 0.52
N SER A 531 -5.63 18.36 0.46
CA SER A 531 -4.44 18.58 -0.36
C SER A 531 -3.22 17.86 0.24
N TRP A 532 -2.16 17.67 -0.55
CA TRP A 532 -0.93 17.09 -0.01
C TRP A 532 -0.28 17.99 1.04
N GLN A 533 -0.47 19.32 0.93
CA GLN A 533 0.01 20.30 1.90
C GLN A 533 -0.67 20.10 3.25
N GLN A 534 -2.00 19.99 3.26
CA GLN A 534 -2.76 19.73 4.50
C GLN A 534 -2.33 18.40 5.14
N VAL A 535 -2.15 17.36 4.32
CA VAL A 535 -1.63 16.07 4.80
C VAL A 535 -0.24 16.21 5.43
N TYR A 536 0.65 16.97 4.79
CA TYR A 536 2.04 17.18 5.23
C TYR A 536 2.14 18.06 6.48
N GLU A 537 1.31 19.09 6.58
CA GLU A 537 1.34 20.09 7.65
C GLU A 537 0.72 19.58 8.95
N HIS A 538 -0.13 18.54 8.87
CA HIS A 538 -0.78 17.99 10.04
C HIS A 538 0.21 17.34 11.01
N ARG A 539 0.32 17.93 12.20
CA ARG A 539 1.22 17.51 13.30
C ARG A 539 0.48 17.58 14.64
N PRO A 540 -0.51 16.72 14.89
CA PRO A 540 -1.36 16.85 16.07
C PRO A 540 -0.58 16.72 17.38
N TRP A 541 0.52 15.97 17.39
CA TRP A 541 1.43 15.83 18.54
C TRP A 541 2.34 17.03 18.80
N ALA A 542 2.39 18.02 17.91
CA ALA A 542 3.31 19.15 18.04
C ALA A 542 2.75 20.31 18.87
N THR A 543 1.41 20.43 18.98
CA THR A 543 0.80 21.67 19.48
C THR A 543 0.59 21.74 20.98
N GLU A 544 0.47 20.64 21.73
CA GLU A 544 0.02 20.74 23.14
C GLU A 544 0.45 19.56 24.04
N THR A 545 1.75 19.29 24.17
CA THR A 545 2.22 18.50 25.32
C THR A 545 2.57 19.42 26.48
N PRO A 546 1.82 19.40 27.60
CA PRO A 546 2.38 19.86 28.88
C PRO A 546 3.69 19.12 29.12
N GLU A 547 4.69 19.80 29.70
CA GLU A 547 6.03 19.23 29.99
C GLU A 547 6.00 17.92 30.83
N SER A 548 4.84 17.50 31.35
CA SER A 548 4.68 16.38 32.27
C SER A 548 4.18 15.05 31.67
N ALA A 549 3.70 14.98 30.42
CA ALA A 549 3.37 13.70 29.76
C ALA A 549 3.28 13.83 28.23
N ALA A 550 4.18 13.19 27.49
CA ALA A 550 4.03 13.05 26.04
C ALA A 550 2.93 12.04 25.71
N TRP A 551 2.00 12.37 24.81
CA TRP A 551 0.98 11.43 24.35
C TRP A 551 1.63 10.18 23.71
N PRO A 552 1.16 8.96 24.03
CA PRO A 552 1.69 7.72 23.46
C PRO A 552 1.18 7.49 22.04
N VAL A 553 1.64 8.31 21.09
CA VAL A 553 1.28 8.21 19.67
C VAL A 553 2.23 7.25 18.95
N GLU A 554 1.69 6.15 18.42
CA GLU A 554 2.42 5.13 17.66
C GLU A 554 2.68 5.58 16.21
N GLY A 555 1.94 6.57 15.72
CA GLY A 555 2.03 7.13 14.39
C GLY A 555 0.67 7.43 13.79
N GLY A 556 0.48 7.10 12.51
CA GLY A 556 -0.76 7.42 11.82
C GLY A 556 -1.00 6.67 10.52
N ALA A 557 -2.20 6.83 9.97
CA ALA A 557 -2.56 6.31 8.65
C ALA A 557 -3.32 7.36 7.82
N ALA A 558 -3.06 7.36 6.52
CA ALA A 558 -4.01 7.92 5.57
C ALA A 558 -5.13 6.92 5.37
N CYS A 559 -6.38 7.38 5.35
CA CYS A 559 -7.53 6.54 5.09
C CYS A 559 -8.06 6.80 3.68
N GLN A 560 -8.22 5.73 2.91
CA GLN A 560 -8.94 5.74 1.65
C GLN A 560 -10.17 4.84 1.77
N TRP A 561 -11.27 5.43 2.21
CA TRP A 561 -12.61 4.84 2.10
C TRP A 561 -13.05 4.84 0.63
N THR A 562 -13.95 3.93 0.26
CA THR A 562 -14.21 3.63 -1.16
C THR A 562 -15.66 3.68 -1.59
N GLU A 563 -16.52 4.38 -0.87
CA GLU A 563 -17.92 4.66 -1.28
C GLU A 563 -17.98 5.28 -2.68
N GLN A 564 -17.01 6.15 -3.02
CA GLN A 564 -16.92 6.86 -4.29
C GLN A 564 -15.63 6.55 -5.08
N LEU A 565 -15.00 5.39 -4.85
CA LEU A 565 -13.79 4.98 -5.55
C LEU A 565 -13.87 3.51 -5.97
N GLY A 566 -13.57 3.21 -7.23
CA GLY A 566 -13.46 1.84 -7.74
C GLY A 566 -12.14 1.57 -8.47
N PRO A 567 -11.99 0.37 -9.07
CA PRO A 567 -10.81 -0.03 -9.83
C PRO A 567 -10.40 0.99 -10.89
N GLY A 568 -9.09 1.12 -11.11
CA GLY A 568 -8.51 2.05 -12.08
C GLY A 568 -8.23 3.45 -11.54
N GLY A 569 -9.00 3.91 -10.54
CA GLY A 569 -8.89 5.25 -9.95
C GLY A 569 -7.94 5.36 -8.74
N LEU A 570 -7.52 4.22 -8.17
CA LEU A 570 -6.84 4.17 -6.86
C LEU A 570 -5.56 5.02 -6.81
N ASP A 571 -4.65 4.79 -7.74
CA ASP A 571 -3.31 5.41 -7.71
C ASP A 571 -3.36 6.94 -7.66
N ALA A 572 -4.16 7.56 -8.53
CA ALA A 572 -4.27 9.01 -8.63
C ALA A 572 -5.00 9.60 -7.42
N ARG A 573 -5.87 8.81 -6.77
CA ARG A 573 -6.53 9.22 -5.54
C ARG A 573 -5.54 9.29 -4.38
N VAL A 574 -4.73 8.26 -4.19
CA VAL A 574 -3.91 8.14 -2.98
C VAL A 574 -2.50 8.74 -3.12
N TRP A 575 -1.93 8.75 -4.33
CA TRP A 575 -0.58 9.27 -4.60
C TRP A 575 -0.63 10.60 -5.37
N PRO A 576 0.13 11.64 -4.95
CA PRO A 576 1.25 11.61 -4.00
C PRO A 576 0.88 12.00 -2.56
N ARG A 577 -0.40 12.19 -2.22
CA ARG A 577 -0.82 12.63 -0.86
C ARG A 577 -0.32 11.68 0.24
N THR A 578 -0.37 10.38 0.01
CA THR A 578 0.14 9.40 0.98
C THR A 578 1.67 9.45 1.12
N ALA A 579 2.40 9.92 0.09
CA ALA A 579 3.84 10.16 0.21
C ALA A 579 4.15 11.35 1.13
N ALA A 580 3.29 12.39 1.13
CA ALA A 580 3.34 13.50 2.07
C ALA A 580 3.18 13.03 3.53
N LEU A 581 2.19 12.16 3.79
CA LEU A 581 2.04 11.50 5.10
C LEU A 581 3.30 10.72 5.48
N ALA A 582 3.86 9.96 4.53
CA ALA A 582 5.00 9.10 4.81
C ALA A 582 6.22 9.88 5.30
N GLU A 583 6.53 11.04 4.72
CA GLU A 583 7.61 11.91 5.22
C GLU A 583 7.26 12.55 6.57
N ARG A 584 6.00 12.97 6.77
CA ARG A 584 5.53 13.46 8.07
C ARG A 584 5.75 12.42 9.16
N LEU A 585 5.42 11.16 8.93
CA LEU A 585 5.57 10.10 9.93
C LEU A 585 7.00 9.52 10.02
N TRP A 586 7.82 9.69 8.98
CA TRP A 586 9.21 9.26 9.00
C TRP A 586 10.13 10.30 9.64
N ALA A 587 10.10 11.53 9.16
CA ALA A 587 11.05 12.58 9.54
C ALA A 587 10.52 13.54 10.60
N ASP A 588 9.20 13.74 10.64
CA ASP A 588 8.48 14.71 11.48
C ASP A 588 9.16 16.08 11.61
N ARG A 589 9.61 16.62 10.47
CA ARG A 589 10.28 17.92 10.42
C ARG A 589 9.35 19.06 10.83
N ALA A 590 9.89 20.07 11.51
CA ALA A 590 9.10 21.23 11.93
C ALA A 590 8.62 22.08 10.76
N GLU A 591 9.36 22.06 9.66
CA GLU A 591 8.99 22.73 8.42
C GLU A 591 7.70 22.14 7.84
N GLY A 592 6.80 23.03 7.40
CA GLY A 592 5.57 22.68 6.68
C GLY A 592 5.82 22.43 5.19
N ALA A 593 4.80 22.64 4.35
CA ALA A 593 4.87 22.44 2.90
C ALA A 593 5.69 23.55 2.19
N THR A 594 6.99 23.64 2.49
CA THR A 594 7.91 24.63 1.92
C THR A 594 8.26 24.33 0.46
N ALA A 595 8.91 25.28 -0.21
CA ALA A 595 9.43 25.12 -1.56
C ALA A 595 10.30 23.85 -1.71
N ASP A 596 11.19 23.57 -0.76
CA ASP A 596 12.04 22.35 -0.76
C ASP A 596 11.21 21.06 -0.72
N VAL A 597 10.19 21.01 0.14
CA VAL A 597 9.27 19.86 0.23
C VAL A 597 8.54 19.64 -1.11
N TYR A 598 8.11 20.73 -1.75
CA TYR A 598 7.47 20.66 -3.07
C TYR A 598 8.38 19.97 -4.09
N LEU A 599 9.63 20.41 -4.19
CA LEU A 599 10.60 19.89 -5.17
C LEU A 599 10.92 18.42 -4.96
N ARG A 600 11.14 18.03 -3.70
CA ARG A 600 11.43 16.63 -3.36
C ARG A 600 10.21 15.74 -3.57
N LEU A 601 9.00 16.22 -3.25
CA LEU A 601 7.76 15.47 -3.48
C LEU A 601 7.46 15.32 -4.98
N ASP A 602 7.70 16.34 -5.80
CA ASP A 602 7.53 16.24 -7.26
C ASP A 602 8.56 15.26 -7.88
N THR A 603 9.80 15.28 -7.38
CA THR A 603 10.83 14.28 -7.74
C THR A 603 10.38 12.87 -7.33
N GLN A 604 9.84 12.70 -6.13
CA GLN A 604 9.31 11.41 -5.67
C GLN A 604 8.10 10.97 -6.49
N ARG A 605 7.21 11.88 -6.85
CA ARG A 605 6.07 11.61 -7.73
C ARG A 605 6.53 11.12 -9.10
N ALA A 606 7.58 11.72 -9.67
CA ALA A 606 8.20 11.22 -10.90
C ALA A 606 8.78 9.81 -10.74
N ARG A 607 9.43 9.50 -9.60
CA ARG A 607 9.92 8.14 -9.27
C ARG A 607 8.76 7.13 -9.20
N LEU A 608 7.64 7.49 -8.59
CA LEU A 608 6.44 6.63 -8.52
C LEU A 608 5.87 6.34 -9.92
N VAL A 609 5.76 7.37 -10.77
CA VAL A 609 5.32 7.20 -12.17
C VAL A 609 6.25 6.29 -12.95
N ALA A 610 7.56 6.43 -12.78
CA ALA A 610 8.55 5.54 -13.41
C ALA A 610 8.47 4.08 -12.92
N ARG A 611 7.84 3.85 -11.76
CA ARG A 611 7.53 2.50 -11.22
C ARG A 611 6.13 2.00 -11.61
N GLY A 612 5.44 2.68 -12.51
CA GLY A 612 4.12 2.29 -13.00
C GLY A 612 2.93 2.76 -12.14
N VAL A 613 3.17 3.56 -11.10
CA VAL A 613 2.10 4.15 -10.28
C VAL A 613 1.52 5.36 -11.00
N ARG A 614 0.21 5.39 -11.23
CA ARG A 614 -0.49 6.52 -11.87
C ARG A 614 -0.72 7.68 -10.89
N ALA A 615 0.34 8.18 -10.28
CA ALA A 615 0.29 9.25 -9.28
C ALA A 615 -0.17 10.59 -9.89
N ALA A 616 -1.09 11.26 -9.21
CA ALA A 616 -1.61 12.56 -9.63
C ALA A 616 -0.49 13.61 -9.73
N PRO A 617 -0.59 14.58 -10.66
CA PRO A 617 0.33 15.71 -10.70
C PRO A 617 0.09 16.65 -9.50
N LEU A 618 1.15 17.26 -8.99
CA LEU A 618 1.05 18.31 -7.96
C LEU A 618 0.68 19.68 -8.57
N TRP A 619 1.21 19.94 -9.77
CA TRP A 619 1.15 21.19 -10.51
C TRP A 619 1.33 20.95 -12.02
N PRO A 620 1.21 21.99 -12.88
CA PRO A 620 1.56 21.86 -14.29
C PRO A 620 2.97 21.33 -14.48
N ARG A 621 3.17 20.42 -15.44
CA ARG A 621 4.49 19.85 -15.75
C ARG A 621 5.54 20.93 -16.04
N TRP A 622 5.14 22.08 -16.58
CA TRP A 622 6.05 23.20 -16.77
C TRP A 622 6.73 23.64 -15.47
N CYS A 623 6.03 23.63 -14.33
CA CYS A 623 6.58 23.94 -13.02
C CYS A 623 7.63 22.91 -12.59
N SER A 624 7.43 21.61 -12.84
CA SER A 624 8.47 20.60 -12.60
C SER A 624 9.79 20.95 -13.31
N HIS A 625 9.72 21.52 -14.52
CA HIS A 625 10.89 21.90 -15.31
C HIS A 625 11.40 23.33 -15.02
N ASN A 626 10.62 24.16 -14.31
CA ASN A 626 10.93 25.55 -13.97
C ASN A 626 10.43 25.87 -12.54
N PRO A 627 10.89 25.12 -11.52
CA PRO A 627 10.25 25.12 -10.21
C PRO A 627 10.21 26.49 -9.52
N HIS A 628 11.29 27.26 -9.65
CA HIS A 628 11.43 28.57 -9.03
C HIS A 628 10.56 29.66 -9.66
N ALA A 629 9.90 29.38 -10.78
CA ALA A 629 8.90 30.28 -11.35
C ALA A 629 7.49 30.02 -10.80
N CYS A 630 7.28 28.92 -10.06
CA CYS A 630 5.99 28.52 -9.51
C CYS A 630 5.93 28.52 -7.98
N LEU A 631 7.06 28.77 -7.30
CA LEU A 631 7.22 28.72 -5.84
C LEU A 631 7.61 30.08 -5.26
#